data_AF-A0A7C8QRK0-F1
#
_entry.id   AF-A0A7C8QRK0-F1
#
_cell.length_a   1.000
_cell.length_b   1.000
_cell.length_c   1.000
_cell.angle_alpha   90.00
_cell.angle_beta   90.00
_cell.angle_gamma   90.00
#
_symmetry.space_group_name_H-M   'P 1'
#
loop_
_entity.id
_entity.type
_entity.pdbx_description
1 polymer ?
#
loop_
_entity_poly.entity_id
_entity_poly.type
_entity_poly.pdbx_seq_one_letter_code
_entity_poly.pdbx_strand_id
1 'polypeptide(L)'
;MDFGDGGECGKCEELPGVNKCTCGEIFCEACFSKHLKRNPQHNQQREHTLALIPVSVLRSQRWWKFVTRPFSKESQADAFKYDEAAKWFGLITKMNENNIRESELAETPRLMSLLHRSAEAHPEGLGAQIPSIVSFVGPSGAGKSVLIRSIISLSAEEETWKSVEAPVPGEKGSTCSTTGEVNLYPEPSSFGTKTPILIADCEGVEGSRPVATNYQEDWKQLSRKYPIQNKEGRGLDRTSIAKNIYPRFLYIFSDVICYVTREQRSWANATVRLLEWSSVGAQHAINQYTLPALIIILNNSGVENEAWVSDDRNILTKEFFTTISEELNDNDSLRNLAMKVRENTRRIREEQ
;
A
#
# COMPACT_ATOMS: atom_id res chain seq x y z
N MET A 1 -13.79 -23.69 27.76
CA MET A 1 -13.85 -25.16 27.86
C MET A 1 -12.59 -25.68 27.20
N ASP A 2 -11.92 -26.62 27.86
CA ASP A 2 -10.52 -27.03 27.69
C ASP A 2 -9.99 -27.10 26.25
N PHE A 3 -8.83 -26.47 26.04
CA PHE A 3 -7.97 -26.71 24.88
C PHE A 3 -7.12 -27.96 25.17
N GLY A 4 -7.58 -29.13 24.70
CA GLY A 4 -6.90 -30.41 24.88
C GLY A 4 -6.86 -31.22 23.59
N ASP A 5 -5.63 -31.65 23.24
CA ASP A 5 -5.21 -32.66 22.27
C ASP A 5 -5.37 -32.41 20.76
N GLY A 6 -4.30 -31.85 20.17
CA GLY A 6 -3.92 -32.17 18.79
C GLY A 6 -3.28 -33.56 18.76
N GLY A 7 -4.09 -34.60 18.52
CA GLY A 7 -3.62 -35.99 18.51
C GLY A 7 -2.54 -36.29 17.46
N GLU A 8 -1.69 -37.26 17.77
CA GLU A 8 -0.69 -37.79 16.85
C GLU A 8 -1.34 -38.42 15.61
N CYS A 9 -0.60 -38.47 14.51
CA CYS A 9 -1.05 -39.13 13.28
C CYS A 9 -1.33 -40.61 13.56
N GLY A 10 -2.58 -41.07 13.40
CA GLY A 10 -3.01 -42.47 13.65
C GLY A 10 -2.41 -43.52 12.70
N LYS A 11 -1.37 -43.16 11.93
CA LYS A 11 -0.64 -44.08 11.05
C LYS A 11 0.84 -44.14 11.35
N CYS A 12 1.49 -42.99 11.56
CA CYS A 12 2.91 -42.96 11.85
C CYS A 12 3.20 -42.67 13.31
N GLU A 13 2.26 -42.09 14.05
CA GLU A 13 2.36 -41.70 15.47
C GLU A 13 3.52 -40.73 15.80
N GLU A 14 4.40 -40.46 14.84
CA GLU A 14 5.60 -39.61 14.99
C GLU A 14 5.34 -38.12 14.69
N LEU A 15 4.26 -37.79 13.99
CA LEU A 15 3.97 -36.44 13.51
C LEU A 15 2.57 -36.01 13.94
N PRO A 16 2.35 -34.71 14.19
CA PRO A 16 1.04 -34.20 14.55
C PRO A 16 0.02 -34.47 13.43
N GLY A 17 -1.16 -34.96 13.81
CA GLY A 17 -2.25 -35.22 12.90
C GLY A 17 -2.90 -33.92 12.45
N VAL A 18 -2.62 -33.48 11.22
CA VAL A 18 -3.15 -32.21 10.68
C VAL A 18 -4.34 -32.40 9.71
N ASN A 19 -4.58 -33.62 9.22
CA ASN A 19 -5.64 -33.94 8.27
C ASN A 19 -6.57 -35.02 8.81
N LYS A 20 -7.80 -34.66 9.19
CA LYS A 20 -8.84 -35.62 9.56
C LYS A 20 -9.55 -36.16 8.31
N CYS A 21 -9.60 -37.48 8.17
CA CYS A 21 -10.24 -38.15 7.04
C CYS A 21 -11.68 -38.55 7.38
N THR A 22 -12.52 -38.74 6.37
CA THR A 22 -13.90 -39.25 6.52
C THR A 22 -13.96 -40.69 7.06
N CYS A 23 -12.85 -41.43 7.04
CA CYS A 23 -12.75 -42.74 7.69
C CYS A 23 -12.60 -42.69 9.21
N GLY A 24 -12.60 -41.49 9.82
CA GLY A 24 -12.51 -41.29 11.27
C GLY A 24 -11.09 -41.01 11.78
N GLU A 25 -10.07 -41.39 11.01
CA GLU A 25 -8.66 -41.26 11.38
C GLU A 25 -8.04 -39.88 11.08
N ILE A 26 -7.00 -39.53 11.83
CA ILE A 26 -6.24 -38.28 11.66
C ILE A 26 -4.83 -38.61 11.14
N PHE A 27 -4.39 -37.92 10.09
CA PHE A 27 -3.11 -38.17 9.42
C PHE A 27 -2.24 -36.91 9.37
N CYS A 28 -0.92 -37.10 9.39
CA CYS A 28 0.02 -36.07 8.92
C CYS A 28 -0.08 -35.92 7.40
N GLU A 29 0.43 -34.81 6.85
CA GLU A 29 0.30 -34.46 5.43
C GLU A 29 0.88 -35.52 4.47
N ALA A 30 2.02 -36.10 4.84
CA ALA A 30 2.66 -37.17 4.06
C ALA A 30 1.85 -38.48 4.09
N CYS A 31 1.33 -38.87 5.25
CA CYS A 31 0.52 -40.07 5.41
C CYS A 31 -0.85 -39.94 4.72
N PHE A 32 -1.44 -38.74 4.75
CA PHE A 32 -2.71 -38.44 4.10
C PHE A 32 -2.61 -38.56 2.57
N SER A 33 -1.53 -38.04 1.98
CA SER A 33 -1.29 -38.15 0.53
C SER A 33 -1.13 -39.61 0.07
N LYS A 34 -0.48 -40.45 0.88
CA LYS A 34 -0.37 -41.90 0.61
C LYS A 34 -1.70 -42.63 0.82
N HIS A 35 -2.53 -42.17 1.76
CA HIS A 35 -3.88 -42.70 2.01
C HIS A 35 -4.82 -42.42 0.84
N LEU A 36 -4.84 -41.19 0.33
CA LEU A 36 -5.66 -40.80 -0.82
C LEU A 36 -5.31 -41.55 -2.11
N LYS A 37 -4.02 -41.87 -2.33
CA LYS A 37 -3.62 -42.73 -3.46
C LYS A 37 -4.24 -44.12 -3.42
N ARG A 38 -4.51 -44.65 -2.23
CA ARG A 38 -5.12 -45.97 -2.02
C ARG A 38 -6.65 -45.91 -1.93
N ASN A 39 -7.18 -44.78 -1.48
CA ASN A 39 -8.61 -44.54 -1.28
C ASN A 39 -9.05 -43.23 -1.96
N PRO A 40 -9.16 -43.19 -3.31
CA PRO A 40 -9.42 -41.96 -4.06
C PRO A 40 -10.80 -41.36 -3.77
N GLN A 41 -11.77 -42.21 -3.40
CA GLN A 41 -13.14 -41.85 -3.04
C GLN A 41 -13.18 -40.91 -1.83
N HIS A 42 -12.17 -40.95 -0.94
CA HIS A 42 -12.09 -40.10 0.24
C HIS A 42 -11.66 -38.66 -0.07
N ASN A 43 -11.34 -38.37 -1.34
CA ASN A 43 -11.07 -37.01 -1.83
C ASN A 43 -12.37 -36.25 -2.17
N GLN A 44 -13.48 -36.96 -2.41
CA GLN A 44 -14.71 -36.38 -3.00
C GLN A 44 -15.61 -35.64 -2.00
N GLN A 45 -15.23 -35.51 -0.73
CA GLN A 45 -15.97 -34.70 0.25
C GLN A 45 -15.06 -33.77 1.08
N ARG A 46 -14.10 -33.10 0.42
CA ARG A 46 -13.45 -31.90 0.97
C ARG A 46 -14.46 -30.81 1.38
N GLU A 47 -15.69 -30.87 0.87
CA GLU A 47 -16.72 -29.86 1.11
C GLU A 47 -17.43 -29.98 2.47
N HIS A 48 -17.36 -31.13 3.17
CA HIS A 48 -18.05 -31.30 4.46
C HIS A 48 -17.16 -31.17 5.70
N THR A 49 -15.84 -30.99 5.55
CA THR A 49 -14.92 -30.64 6.66
C THR A 49 -14.74 -29.12 6.81
N LEU A 50 -15.69 -28.31 6.31
CA LEU A 50 -15.75 -26.86 6.58
C LEU A 50 -16.26 -26.53 7.99
N ALA A 51 -16.76 -27.53 8.73
CA ALA A 51 -17.35 -27.32 10.08
C ALA A 51 -16.32 -27.23 11.23
N LEU A 52 -15.03 -27.46 10.97
CA LEU A 52 -13.96 -27.36 11.99
C LEU A 52 -12.88 -26.32 11.64
N ILE A 53 -13.02 -25.62 10.52
CA ILE A 53 -12.16 -24.48 10.23
C ILE A 53 -12.65 -23.34 11.12
N PRO A 54 -11.81 -22.77 12.00
CA PRO A 54 -12.19 -21.62 12.80
C PRO A 54 -12.82 -20.54 11.91
N VAL A 55 -13.93 -19.92 12.35
CA VAL A 55 -14.63 -18.88 11.57
C VAL A 55 -13.65 -17.80 11.07
N SER A 56 -12.60 -17.52 11.85
CA SER A 56 -11.49 -16.63 11.48
C SER A 56 -10.72 -17.07 10.23
N VAL A 57 -10.49 -18.38 10.03
CA VAL A 57 -9.78 -18.93 8.86
C VAL A 57 -10.71 -18.99 7.63
N LEU A 58 -12.01 -19.22 7.82
CA LEU A 58 -12.98 -19.11 6.71
C LEU A 58 -13.13 -17.65 6.27
N ARG A 59 -13.19 -16.71 7.22
CA ARG A 59 -13.20 -15.27 6.96
C ARG A 59 -11.93 -14.84 6.24
N SER A 60 -10.74 -15.29 6.67
CA SER A 60 -9.48 -14.94 6.01
C SER A 60 -9.37 -15.51 4.60
N GLN A 61 -9.86 -16.73 4.35
CA GLN A 61 -9.92 -17.29 3.00
C GLN A 61 -10.89 -16.52 2.08
N ARG A 62 -12.07 -16.15 2.59
CA ARG A 62 -13.05 -15.34 1.85
C ARG A 62 -12.51 -13.94 1.56
N TRP A 63 -11.92 -13.31 2.56
CA TRP A 63 -11.24 -12.03 2.45
C TRP A 63 -10.13 -12.07 1.40
N TRP A 64 -9.23 -13.07 1.45
CA TRP A 64 -8.14 -13.16 0.49
C TRP A 64 -8.64 -13.39 -0.93
N LYS A 65 -9.67 -14.22 -1.10
CA LYS A 65 -10.37 -14.37 -2.38
C LYS A 65 -11.00 -13.06 -2.84
N PHE A 66 -11.57 -12.26 -1.94
CA PHE A 66 -12.16 -10.96 -2.28
C PHE A 66 -11.11 -9.94 -2.73
N VAL A 67 -10.02 -9.80 -1.98
CA VAL A 67 -8.96 -8.81 -2.26
C VAL A 67 -8.17 -9.15 -3.52
N THR A 68 -7.94 -10.44 -3.80
CA THR A 68 -7.10 -10.88 -4.93
C THR A 68 -7.88 -11.30 -6.18
N ARG A 69 -9.21 -11.17 -6.17
CA ARG A 69 -10.06 -11.48 -7.33
C ARG A 69 -9.66 -10.58 -8.51
N PRO A 70 -9.13 -11.16 -9.61
CA PRO A 70 -8.95 -10.41 -10.84
C PRO A 70 -10.32 -10.07 -11.42
N PHE A 71 -10.48 -8.86 -11.93
CA PHE A 71 -11.67 -8.49 -12.71
C PHE A 71 -11.61 -9.16 -14.09
N SER A 72 -12.75 -9.62 -14.62
CA SER A 72 -12.87 -9.95 -16.05
C SER A 72 -12.72 -8.68 -16.89
N LYS A 73 -12.23 -8.76 -18.13
CA LYS A 73 -11.94 -7.55 -18.96
C LYS A 73 -13.11 -6.57 -19.08
N GLU A 74 -14.34 -7.06 -19.21
CA GLU A 74 -15.55 -6.22 -19.25
C GLU A 74 -15.82 -5.57 -17.90
N SER A 75 -15.73 -6.33 -16.80
CA SER A 75 -15.86 -5.78 -15.44
C SER A 75 -14.69 -4.86 -15.03
N GLN A 76 -13.54 -4.98 -15.70
CA GLN A 76 -12.34 -4.22 -15.40
C GLN A 76 -12.47 -2.77 -15.89
N ALA A 77 -13.05 -2.55 -17.07
CA ALA A 77 -13.33 -1.20 -17.56
C ALA A 77 -14.31 -0.45 -16.65
N ASP A 78 -15.39 -1.12 -16.23
CA ASP A 78 -16.37 -0.56 -15.30
C ASP A 78 -15.77 -0.33 -13.90
N ALA A 79 -14.92 -1.23 -13.42
CA ALA A 79 -14.21 -1.06 -12.15
C ALA A 79 -13.27 0.16 -12.18
N PHE A 80 -12.54 0.38 -13.28
CA PHE A 80 -11.68 1.56 -13.41
C PHE A 80 -12.47 2.86 -13.53
N LYS A 81 -13.61 2.85 -14.23
CA LYS A 81 -14.52 4.02 -14.27
C LYS A 81 -15.12 4.32 -12.89
N TYR A 82 -15.49 3.28 -12.15
CA TYR A 82 -15.97 3.46 -10.78
C TYR A 82 -14.87 4.02 -9.85
N ASP A 83 -13.65 3.48 -9.95
CA ASP A 83 -12.49 3.94 -9.19
C ASP A 83 -12.03 5.35 -9.57
N GLU A 84 -12.48 5.89 -10.71
CA GLU A 84 -12.21 7.26 -11.12
C GLU A 84 -12.74 8.29 -10.11
N ALA A 85 -13.84 7.97 -9.44
CA ALA A 85 -14.40 8.83 -8.38
C ALA A 85 -13.47 8.95 -7.15
N ALA A 86 -12.51 8.04 -7.00
CA ALA A 86 -11.50 8.09 -5.94
C ALA A 86 -10.28 8.96 -6.30
N LYS A 87 -10.21 9.49 -7.53
CA LYS A 87 -9.09 10.35 -7.97
C LYS A 87 -9.00 11.59 -7.10
N TRP A 88 -7.82 11.87 -6.55
CA TRP A 88 -7.56 13.09 -5.77
C TRP A 88 -6.85 14.14 -6.62
N PHE A 89 -5.67 13.82 -7.15
CA PHE A 89 -4.98 14.71 -8.06
C PHE A 89 -4.11 13.93 -9.04
N GLY A 90 -3.72 14.60 -10.13
CA GLY A 90 -2.89 14.01 -11.16
C GLY A 90 -2.38 15.00 -12.18
N LEU A 91 -1.73 14.48 -13.22
CA LEU A 91 -1.16 15.28 -14.29
C LEU A 91 -2.02 15.23 -15.55
N ILE A 92 -2.27 16.41 -16.11
CA ILE A 92 -2.80 16.55 -17.47
C ILE A 92 -1.69 17.13 -18.32
N THR A 93 -1.29 16.40 -19.36
CA THR A 93 -0.27 16.84 -20.30
C THR A 93 -0.89 17.01 -21.68
N LYS A 94 -0.59 18.14 -22.33
CA LYS A 94 -1.02 18.45 -23.69
C LYS A 94 0.19 18.91 -24.50
N MET A 95 0.13 18.75 -25.81
CA MET A 95 1.06 19.42 -26.72
C MET A 95 0.34 20.64 -27.26
N ASN A 96 1.00 21.80 -27.23
CA ASN A 96 0.48 22.99 -27.88
C ASN A 96 0.79 22.99 -29.38
N GLU A 97 0.31 24.01 -30.09
CA GLU A 97 0.46 24.16 -31.55
C GLU A 97 1.93 24.13 -32.02
N ASN A 98 2.87 24.50 -31.13
CA ASN A 98 4.30 24.51 -31.41
C ASN A 98 5.01 23.19 -31.02
N ASN A 99 4.26 22.11 -30.77
CA ASN A 99 4.76 20.84 -30.22
C ASN A 99 5.50 20.98 -28.88
N ILE A 100 5.25 22.05 -28.15
CA ILE A 100 5.77 22.25 -26.80
C ILE A 100 4.81 21.57 -25.82
N ARG A 101 5.38 20.80 -24.91
CA ARG A 101 4.63 20.15 -23.85
C ARG A 101 4.17 21.16 -22.82
N GLU A 102 2.89 21.16 -22.54
CA GLU A 102 2.26 21.88 -21.45
C GLU A 102 1.71 20.89 -20.44
N SER A 103 1.92 21.18 -19.16
CA SER A 103 1.53 20.31 -18.06
C SER A 103 0.74 21.09 -17.03
N GLU A 104 -0.37 20.50 -16.61
CA GLU A 104 -1.27 21.05 -15.62
C GLU A 104 -1.40 20.01 -14.49
N LEU A 105 -1.13 20.40 -13.25
CA LEU A 105 -1.57 19.64 -12.08
C LEU A 105 -3.08 19.83 -11.96
N ALA A 106 -3.81 18.73 -11.90
CA ALA A 106 -5.26 18.69 -11.84
C ALA A 106 -5.70 18.11 -10.50
N GLU A 107 -6.41 18.91 -9.70
CA GLU A 107 -6.95 18.52 -8.40
C GLU A 107 -8.47 18.36 -8.48
N THR A 108 -9.00 17.25 -8.00
CA THR A 108 -10.45 17.01 -7.87
C THR A 108 -10.95 17.46 -6.49
N PRO A 109 -12.28 17.66 -6.31
CA PRO A 109 -12.86 17.92 -4.99
C PRO A 109 -12.82 16.75 -3.99
N ARG A 110 -12.13 15.63 -4.31
CA ARG A 110 -12.22 14.37 -3.58
C ARG A 110 -11.86 14.49 -2.10
N LEU A 111 -10.75 15.14 -1.77
CA LEU A 111 -10.33 15.33 -0.38
C LEU A 111 -11.41 16.08 0.41
N MET A 112 -11.88 17.22 -0.12
CA MET A 112 -12.92 18.02 0.52
C MET A 112 -14.24 17.23 0.68
N SER A 113 -14.62 16.45 -0.34
CA SER A 113 -15.81 15.60 -0.30
C SER A 113 -15.74 14.54 0.80
N LEU A 114 -14.60 13.87 0.97
CA LEU A 114 -14.41 12.88 2.03
C LEU A 114 -14.44 13.52 3.42
N LEU A 115 -13.81 14.68 3.59
CA LEU A 115 -13.83 15.41 4.85
C LEU A 115 -15.26 15.84 5.23
N HIS A 116 -16.04 16.33 4.27
CA HIS A 116 -17.44 16.69 4.49
C HIS A 116 -18.30 15.49 4.89
N ARG A 117 -18.22 14.40 4.12
CA ARG A 117 -18.95 13.14 4.40
C ARG A 117 -18.59 12.55 5.77
N SER A 118 -17.31 12.62 6.15
CA SER A 118 -16.85 12.15 7.46
C SER A 118 -17.41 13.02 8.58
N ALA A 119 -17.48 14.33 8.37
CA ALA A 119 -18.00 15.25 9.36
C ALA A 119 -19.52 15.11 9.52
N GLU A 120 -20.26 14.85 8.44
CA GLU A 120 -21.71 14.54 8.49
C GLU A 120 -22.00 13.26 9.27
N ALA A 121 -21.10 12.28 9.21
CA ALA A 121 -21.19 11.04 9.99
C ALA A 121 -20.79 11.22 11.48
N HIS A 122 -20.14 12.35 11.83
CA HIS A 122 -19.69 12.62 13.20
C HIS A 122 -20.80 13.30 14.02
N PRO A 123 -21.06 12.88 15.28
CA PRO A 123 -22.15 13.44 16.10
C PRO A 123 -22.09 14.96 16.31
N GLU A 124 -20.89 15.53 16.40
CA GLU A 124 -20.67 16.97 16.65
C GLU A 124 -20.45 17.79 15.35
N GLY A 125 -20.48 17.14 14.17
CA GLY A 125 -20.37 17.82 12.88
C GLY A 125 -18.98 18.38 12.52
N LEU A 126 -18.98 19.34 11.59
CA LEU A 126 -17.78 20.00 11.03
C LEU A 126 -16.96 20.73 12.11
N GLY A 127 -15.65 20.47 12.14
CA GLY A 127 -14.70 21.13 13.05
C GLY A 127 -14.30 20.35 14.30
N ALA A 128 -15.00 19.23 14.60
CA ALA A 128 -14.65 18.33 15.70
C ALA A 128 -13.68 17.20 15.32
N GLN A 129 -13.34 17.09 14.03
CA GLN A 129 -12.48 16.03 13.49
C GLN A 129 -11.07 16.53 13.18
N ILE A 130 -10.09 15.66 13.41
CA ILE A 130 -8.69 15.85 13.05
C ILE A 130 -8.30 14.70 12.10
N PRO A 131 -8.48 14.88 10.78
CA PRO A 131 -8.23 13.83 9.80
C PRO A 131 -6.73 13.52 9.72
N SER A 132 -6.40 12.27 9.41
CA SER A 132 -5.03 11.84 9.13
C SER A 132 -4.90 11.23 7.74
N ILE A 133 -3.80 11.53 7.05
CA ILE A 133 -3.50 11.00 5.71
C ILE A 133 -2.34 10.00 5.78
N VAL A 134 -2.60 8.78 5.32
CA VAL A 134 -1.62 7.71 5.17
C VAL A 134 -1.37 7.45 3.68
N SER A 135 -0.16 7.73 3.21
CA SER A 135 0.15 7.66 1.77
C SER A 135 1.04 6.47 1.42
N PHE A 136 0.61 5.67 0.46
CA PHE A 136 1.37 4.54 -0.05
C PHE A 136 2.13 4.92 -1.32
N VAL A 137 3.46 4.81 -1.26
CA VAL A 137 4.39 5.14 -2.34
C VAL A 137 5.33 3.96 -2.61
N GLY A 138 5.91 3.90 -3.80
CA GLY A 138 6.83 2.82 -4.18
C GLY A 138 6.72 2.42 -5.65
N PRO A 139 7.60 1.52 -6.14
CA PRO A 139 7.62 1.11 -7.54
C PRO A 139 6.29 0.50 -8.00
N SER A 140 6.09 0.50 -9.32
CA SER A 140 4.95 -0.17 -9.96
C SER A 140 5.04 -1.67 -9.72
N GLY A 141 3.89 -2.33 -9.53
CA GLY A 141 3.86 -3.76 -9.23
C GLY A 141 4.28 -4.14 -7.80
N ALA A 142 4.70 -3.20 -6.94
CA ALA A 142 5.09 -3.52 -5.55
C ALA A 142 3.95 -4.09 -4.68
N GLY A 143 2.69 -3.92 -5.09
CA GLY A 143 1.50 -4.40 -4.37
C GLY A 143 0.80 -3.36 -3.49
N LYS A 144 1.08 -2.07 -3.69
CA LYS A 144 0.47 -0.95 -2.97
C LYS A 144 -1.06 -1.02 -2.93
N SER A 145 -1.69 -1.02 -4.11
CA SER A 145 -3.15 -1.06 -4.25
C SER A 145 -3.78 -2.31 -3.62
N VAL A 146 -3.07 -3.45 -3.62
CA VAL A 146 -3.51 -4.69 -2.98
C VAL A 146 -3.44 -4.58 -1.44
N LEU A 147 -2.40 -3.95 -0.90
CA LEU A 147 -2.28 -3.68 0.54
C LEU A 147 -3.34 -2.68 1.02
N ILE A 148 -3.58 -1.61 0.26
CA ILE A 148 -4.64 -0.64 0.59
C ILE A 148 -6.01 -1.32 0.56
N ARG A 149 -6.32 -2.08 -0.50
CA ARG A 149 -7.56 -2.85 -0.59
C ARG A 149 -7.70 -3.85 0.56
N SER A 150 -6.60 -4.48 0.97
CA SER A 150 -6.53 -5.35 2.14
C SER A 150 -6.95 -4.62 3.42
N ILE A 151 -6.33 -3.46 3.69
CA ILE A 151 -6.60 -2.63 4.86
C ILE A 151 -8.08 -2.23 4.90
N ILE A 152 -8.59 -1.64 3.81
CA ILE A 152 -9.98 -1.17 3.69
C ILE A 152 -10.97 -2.33 3.89
N SER A 153 -10.68 -3.50 3.33
CA SER A 153 -11.56 -4.68 3.47
C SER A 153 -11.54 -5.26 4.88
N LEU A 154 -10.41 -5.19 5.60
CA LEU A 154 -10.29 -5.67 6.98
C LEU A 154 -11.01 -4.76 7.97
N SER A 155 -11.01 -3.46 7.72
CA SER A 155 -11.71 -2.46 8.53
C SER A 155 -13.21 -2.39 8.29
N ALA A 156 -13.69 -2.97 7.20
CA ALA A 156 -15.12 -2.99 6.85
C ALA A 156 -15.81 -4.26 7.34
N GLU A 157 -17.12 -4.15 7.58
CA GLU A 157 -17.99 -5.31 7.79
C GLU A 157 -18.08 -6.16 6.51
N GLU A 158 -18.17 -7.49 6.64
CA GLU A 158 -18.11 -8.43 5.49
C GLU A 158 -19.25 -8.17 4.48
N GLU A 159 -20.40 -7.76 5.00
CA GLU A 159 -21.61 -7.40 4.26
C GLU A 159 -21.39 -6.19 3.34
N THR A 160 -20.46 -5.30 3.72
CA THR A 160 -20.19 -4.02 3.03
C THR A 160 -19.02 -4.08 2.05
N TRP A 161 -18.31 -5.22 1.94
CA TRP A 161 -17.15 -5.35 1.05
C TRP A 161 -17.44 -5.03 -0.42
N LYS A 162 -18.67 -5.20 -0.90
CA LYS A 162 -19.01 -4.86 -2.29
C LYS A 162 -19.18 -3.36 -2.53
N SER A 163 -19.42 -2.59 -1.47
CA SER A 163 -19.67 -1.15 -1.52
C SER A 163 -18.51 -0.31 -0.99
N VAL A 164 -17.42 -0.92 -0.51
CA VAL A 164 -16.25 -0.15 -0.06
C VAL A 164 -15.55 0.49 -1.24
N GLU A 165 -15.16 1.75 -1.06
CA GLU A 165 -14.32 2.48 -2.00
C GLU A 165 -12.88 1.99 -1.82
N ALA A 166 -12.38 1.16 -2.73
CA ALA A 166 -11.05 0.58 -2.64
C ALA A 166 -10.38 0.44 -4.02
N PRO A 167 -9.03 0.47 -4.09
CA PRO A 167 -8.31 0.36 -5.35
C PRO A 167 -8.65 -0.89 -6.16
N VAL A 168 -8.57 -0.76 -7.48
CA VAL A 168 -8.67 -1.88 -8.41
C VAL A 168 -7.32 -2.63 -8.45
N PRO A 169 -7.25 -3.89 -7.98
CA PRO A 169 -6.02 -4.67 -8.02
C PRO A 169 -5.66 -5.00 -9.47
N GLY A 170 -4.35 -5.03 -9.74
CA GLY A 170 -3.83 -5.44 -11.04
C GLY A 170 -3.93 -6.91 -11.31
N GLU A 171 -3.82 -7.25 -12.60
CA GLU A 171 -3.70 -8.63 -13.03
C GLU A 171 -2.43 -9.27 -12.42
N LYS A 172 -2.55 -10.51 -11.93
CA LYS A 172 -1.44 -11.22 -11.29
C LYS A 172 -0.29 -11.39 -12.29
N GLY A 173 0.90 -10.92 -11.92
CA GLY A 173 2.11 -11.00 -12.75
C GLY A 173 2.28 -9.82 -13.72
N SER A 174 1.32 -8.89 -13.79
CA SER A 174 1.50 -7.65 -14.54
C SER A 174 2.35 -6.66 -13.76
N THR A 175 3.39 -6.12 -14.40
CA THR A 175 4.19 -4.99 -13.89
C THR A 175 3.59 -3.64 -14.30
N CYS A 176 2.52 -3.65 -15.09
CA CYS A 176 1.83 -2.43 -15.51
C CYS A 176 1.18 -1.75 -14.31
N SER A 177 1.33 -0.43 -14.20
CA SER A 177 0.67 0.33 -13.15
C SER A 177 -0.85 0.26 -13.35
N THR A 178 -1.59 -0.02 -12.27
CA THR A 178 -3.05 -0.08 -12.30
C THR A 178 -3.63 1.28 -12.00
N THR A 179 -3.06 1.96 -11.02
CA THR A 179 -3.41 3.32 -10.61
C THR A 179 -2.67 4.31 -11.49
N GLY A 180 -3.43 5.12 -12.24
CA GLY A 180 -2.90 6.34 -12.81
C GLY A 180 -3.06 7.47 -11.80
N GLU A 181 -2.03 8.30 -11.63
CA GLU A 181 -2.06 9.47 -10.76
C GLU A 181 -2.15 9.14 -9.25
N VAL A 182 -2.84 9.96 -8.44
CA VAL A 182 -3.04 9.74 -7.00
C VAL A 182 -4.52 9.61 -6.69
N ASN A 183 -4.90 8.51 -6.06
CA ASN A 183 -6.26 8.25 -5.56
C ASN A 183 -6.31 8.38 -4.02
N LEU A 184 -7.48 8.66 -3.46
CA LEU A 184 -7.71 8.83 -2.02
C LEU A 184 -8.98 8.09 -1.58
N TYR A 185 -8.84 7.25 -0.56
CA TYR A 185 -9.88 6.35 -0.05
C TYR A 185 -10.11 6.59 1.45
N PRO A 186 -11.35 6.53 1.95
CA PRO A 186 -11.59 6.50 3.39
C PRO A 186 -11.21 5.14 3.96
N GLU A 187 -10.71 5.11 5.20
CA GLU A 187 -10.63 3.89 5.99
C GLU A 187 -11.96 3.70 6.75
N PRO A 188 -12.74 2.64 6.46
CA PRO A 188 -14.11 2.48 6.95
C PRO A 188 -14.31 2.56 8.47
N SER A 189 -13.38 2.04 9.28
CA SER A 189 -13.59 1.93 10.73
C SER A 189 -13.36 3.25 11.48
N SER A 190 -12.52 4.13 10.94
CA SER A 190 -12.24 5.47 11.47
C SER A 190 -13.12 6.56 10.86
N PHE A 191 -13.82 6.29 9.76
CA PHE A 191 -14.68 7.26 9.11
C PHE A 191 -15.81 7.71 10.05
N GLY A 192 -16.04 9.02 10.16
CA GLY A 192 -17.04 9.55 11.11
C GLY A 192 -16.58 9.60 12.57
N THR A 193 -15.37 9.15 12.90
CA THR A 193 -14.77 9.29 14.25
C THR A 193 -14.09 10.64 14.43
N LYS A 194 -13.56 10.93 15.62
CA LYS A 194 -12.78 12.16 15.88
C LYS A 194 -11.52 12.26 15.03
N THR A 195 -10.95 11.13 14.60
CA THR A 195 -9.69 11.07 13.84
C THR A 195 -9.83 10.16 12.63
N PRO A 196 -10.55 10.59 11.58
CA PRO A 196 -10.75 9.78 10.39
C PRO A 196 -9.45 9.61 9.61
N ILE A 197 -9.19 8.40 9.14
CA ILE A 197 -7.99 8.06 8.36
C ILE A 197 -8.37 8.01 6.87
N LEU A 198 -7.60 8.73 6.06
CA LEU A 198 -7.67 8.70 4.60
C LEU A 198 -6.41 8.06 4.04
N ILE A 199 -6.57 7.12 3.13
CA ILE A 199 -5.48 6.33 2.53
C ILE A 199 -5.26 6.79 1.10
N ALA A 200 -4.06 7.27 0.78
CA ALA A 200 -3.69 7.66 -0.57
C ALA A 200 -2.92 6.53 -1.29
N ASP A 201 -3.34 6.20 -2.52
CA ASP A 201 -2.63 5.29 -3.43
C ASP A 201 -1.92 6.11 -4.52
N CYS A 202 -0.59 6.10 -4.49
CA CYS A 202 0.23 6.81 -5.48
C CYS A 202 0.60 5.91 -6.64
N GLU A 203 0.57 6.44 -7.86
CA GLU A 203 1.16 5.80 -9.04
C GLU A 203 2.61 5.37 -8.79
N GLY A 204 2.97 4.22 -9.34
CA GLY A 204 4.34 3.71 -9.25
C GLY A 204 5.31 4.36 -10.24
N VAL A 205 6.53 4.56 -9.76
CA VAL A 205 7.63 5.34 -10.37
C VAL A 205 8.23 4.69 -11.65
N GLU A 206 8.10 3.36 -11.81
CA GLU A 206 8.86 2.56 -12.80
C GLU A 206 7.97 1.70 -13.70
N GLY A 207 6.68 2.04 -13.80
CA GLY A 207 5.71 1.31 -14.63
C GLY A 207 5.58 1.87 -16.04
N SER A 208 5.10 1.03 -16.95
CA SER A 208 4.49 1.44 -18.22
C SER A 208 3.22 2.28 -17.97
N ARG A 209 2.69 2.89 -19.04
CA ARG A 209 1.45 3.71 -18.99
C ARG A 209 0.35 2.95 -18.23
N PRO A 210 -0.24 3.54 -17.16
CA PRO A 210 -1.20 2.82 -16.34
C PRO A 210 -2.45 2.43 -17.11
N VAL A 211 -2.96 1.23 -16.82
CA VAL A 211 -4.15 0.68 -17.48
C VAL A 211 -5.38 1.58 -17.27
N ALA A 212 -5.50 2.21 -16.11
CA ALA A 212 -6.56 3.18 -15.81
C ALA A 212 -6.62 4.36 -16.79
N THR A 213 -5.50 4.78 -17.40
CA THR A 213 -5.47 5.90 -18.34
C THR A 213 -6.31 5.66 -19.60
N ASN A 214 -6.66 4.40 -19.90
CA ASN A 214 -7.49 4.07 -21.05
C ASN A 214 -8.99 4.23 -20.76
N TYR A 215 -9.37 4.36 -19.48
CA TYR A 215 -10.75 4.31 -19.03
C TYR A 215 -11.16 5.54 -18.21
N GLN A 216 -10.20 6.30 -17.65
CA GLN A 216 -10.42 7.44 -16.75
C GLN A 216 -10.10 8.78 -17.44
N GLU A 217 -11.14 9.44 -17.98
CA GLU A 217 -11.03 10.72 -18.68
C GLU A 217 -11.93 11.82 -18.09
N ASP A 218 -13.00 11.44 -17.39
CA ASP A 218 -14.04 12.35 -16.89
C ASP A 218 -13.52 13.22 -15.74
N TRP A 219 -12.65 12.67 -14.89
CA TRP A 219 -12.07 13.39 -13.75
C TRP A 219 -11.30 14.66 -14.21
N LYS A 220 -10.74 14.65 -15.41
CA LYS A 220 -9.98 15.78 -15.98
C LYS A 220 -10.85 17.02 -16.25
N GLN A 221 -12.15 16.81 -16.45
CA GLN A 221 -13.11 17.90 -16.68
C GLN A 221 -13.57 18.53 -15.37
N LEU A 222 -13.69 17.71 -14.32
CA LEU A 222 -14.10 18.12 -12.98
C LEU A 222 -12.96 18.74 -12.15
N SER A 223 -11.73 18.64 -12.64
CA SER A 223 -10.53 19.06 -11.90
C SER A 223 -10.25 20.55 -12.05
N ARG A 224 -9.84 21.17 -10.94
CA ARG A 224 -9.18 22.48 -10.94
C ARG A 224 -7.73 22.31 -11.42
N LYS A 225 -7.31 23.15 -12.35
CA LYS A 225 -6.04 23.01 -13.08
C LYS A 225 -5.05 24.10 -12.67
N TYR A 226 -3.81 23.68 -12.47
CA TYR A 226 -2.70 24.53 -12.07
C TYR A 226 -1.53 24.29 -13.03
N PRO A 227 -1.11 25.29 -13.83
CA PRO A 227 -0.01 25.09 -14.76
C PRO A 227 1.28 24.81 -13.99
N ILE A 228 2.02 23.78 -14.43
CA ILE A 228 3.30 23.39 -13.86
C ILE A 228 4.36 23.26 -14.95
N GLN A 229 5.55 23.76 -14.66
CA GLN A 229 6.66 23.79 -15.59
C GLN A 229 7.96 23.43 -14.86
N ASN A 230 8.93 22.91 -15.61
CA ASN A 230 10.29 22.76 -15.11
C ASN A 230 11.00 24.14 -15.05
N LYS A 231 12.24 24.16 -14.55
CA LYS A 231 13.05 25.40 -14.49
C LYS A 231 13.33 26.04 -15.85
N GLU A 232 13.17 25.29 -16.94
CA GLU A 232 13.37 25.73 -18.33
C GLU A 232 12.05 26.21 -18.98
N GLY A 233 10.96 26.28 -18.22
CA GLY A 233 9.63 26.69 -18.72
C GLY A 233 8.91 25.63 -19.55
N ARG A 234 9.40 24.38 -19.57
CA ARG A 234 8.79 23.27 -20.32
C ARG A 234 7.87 22.43 -19.42
N GLY A 235 6.79 21.91 -20.00
CA GLY A 235 5.92 20.95 -19.33
C GLY A 235 6.67 19.68 -18.91
N LEU A 236 6.18 19.07 -17.85
CA LEU A 236 6.79 17.92 -17.19
C LEU A 236 6.30 16.62 -17.82
N ASP A 237 7.19 15.63 -17.94
CA ASP A 237 6.82 14.28 -18.31
C ASP A 237 6.22 13.51 -17.12
N ARG A 238 5.35 12.55 -17.43
CA ARG A 238 4.67 11.71 -16.43
C ARG A 238 5.67 11.02 -15.49
N THR A 239 6.76 10.51 -16.02
CA THR A 239 7.79 9.84 -15.23
C THR A 239 8.38 10.83 -14.23
N SER A 240 8.83 12.01 -14.66
CA SER A 240 9.34 13.04 -13.75
C SER A 240 8.35 13.44 -12.65
N ILE A 241 7.05 13.50 -12.95
CA ILE A 241 6.02 13.78 -11.95
C ILE A 241 5.88 12.66 -10.93
N ALA A 242 5.73 11.41 -11.39
CA ALA A 242 5.63 10.26 -10.49
C ALA A 242 6.89 10.09 -9.63
N LYS A 243 8.07 10.39 -10.17
CA LYS A 243 9.35 10.28 -9.45
C LYS A 243 9.60 11.43 -8.46
N ASN A 244 9.08 12.63 -8.72
CA ASN A 244 9.48 13.82 -7.95
C ASN A 244 8.30 14.57 -7.33
N ILE A 245 7.24 14.83 -8.09
CA ILE A 245 6.17 15.72 -7.64
C ILE A 245 5.19 15.00 -6.72
N TYR A 246 4.66 13.83 -7.10
CA TYR A 246 3.71 13.12 -6.23
C TYR A 246 4.28 12.81 -4.86
N PRO A 247 5.49 12.25 -4.74
CA PRO A 247 6.01 11.94 -3.43
C PRO A 247 6.31 13.18 -2.58
N ARG A 248 6.73 14.31 -3.21
CA ARG A 248 6.91 15.59 -2.50
C ARG A 248 5.60 16.16 -1.99
N PHE A 249 4.55 16.14 -2.80
CA PHE A 249 3.21 16.56 -2.37
C PHE A 249 2.71 15.68 -1.22
N LEU A 250 2.81 14.36 -1.38
CA LEU A 250 2.39 13.42 -0.34
C LEU A 250 3.22 13.60 0.94
N TYR A 251 4.51 13.91 0.85
CA TYR A 251 5.32 14.23 2.03
C TYR A 251 4.78 15.44 2.81
N ILE A 252 4.22 16.43 2.12
CA ILE A 252 3.69 17.64 2.75
C ILE A 252 2.32 17.36 3.42
N PHE A 253 1.48 16.52 2.81
CA PHE A 253 0.11 16.32 3.27
C PHE A 253 -0.10 15.09 4.17
N SER A 254 0.87 14.17 4.23
CA SER A 254 0.70 12.93 4.98
C SER A 254 1.19 13.06 6.42
N ASP A 255 0.54 12.35 7.32
CA ASP A 255 1.08 12.07 8.66
C ASP A 255 1.95 10.81 8.64
N VAL A 256 1.65 9.87 7.73
CA VAL A 256 2.38 8.62 7.55
C VAL A 256 2.63 8.35 6.08
N ILE A 257 3.86 8.00 5.74
CA ILE A 257 4.26 7.53 4.42
C ILE A 257 4.62 6.05 4.52
N CYS A 258 3.91 5.23 3.76
CA CYS A 258 4.16 3.81 3.61
C CYS A 258 4.92 3.55 2.31
N TYR A 259 6.21 3.29 2.39
CA TYR A 259 7.02 2.90 1.24
C TYR A 259 6.94 1.38 1.03
N VAL A 260 6.33 0.94 -0.07
CA VAL A 260 6.15 -0.49 -0.40
C VAL A 260 7.16 -0.93 -1.46
N THR A 261 7.89 -1.99 -1.19
CA THR A 261 8.81 -2.61 -2.16
C THR A 261 8.78 -4.14 -2.08
N ARG A 262 9.23 -4.82 -3.13
CA ARG A 262 9.47 -6.27 -3.14
C ARG A 262 10.94 -6.63 -2.98
N GLU A 263 11.83 -5.68 -3.26
CA GLU A 263 13.27 -5.92 -3.32
C GLU A 263 13.97 -5.27 -2.12
N GLN A 264 14.72 -6.09 -1.38
CA GLN A 264 15.52 -5.63 -0.25
C GLN A 264 16.71 -4.74 -0.65
N ARG A 265 17.10 -4.71 -1.94
CA ARG A 265 18.17 -3.81 -2.42
C ARG A 265 17.63 -2.52 -3.01
N SER A 266 16.36 -2.50 -3.45
CA SER A 266 15.79 -1.28 -4.06
C SER A 266 15.43 -0.21 -3.03
N TRP A 267 15.32 -0.56 -1.74
CA TRP A 267 14.91 0.39 -0.72
C TRP A 267 16.04 1.32 -0.25
N ALA A 268 17.31 0.98 -0.48
CA ALA A 268 18.43 1.89 -0.27
C ALA A 268 18.27 3.15 -1.13
N ASN A 269 18.11 2.94 -2.43
CA ASN A 269 17.78 3.98 -3.40
C ASN A 269 16.45 4.68 -3.10
N ALA A 270 15.47 3.96 -2.56
CA ALA A 270 14.22 4.56 -2.13
C ALA A 270 14.36 5.48 -0.93
N THR A 271 15.16 5.10 0.06
CA THR A 271 15.42 5.87 1.28
C THR A 271 16.15 7.15 0.92
N VAL A 272 17.15 7.06 0.04
CA VAL A 272 17.80 8.23 -0.55
C VAL A 272 16.76 9.16 -1.16
N ARG A 273 15.88 8.65 -2.03
CA ARG A 273 14.84 9.47 -2.67
C ARG A 273 13.85 10.06 -1.67
N LEU A 274 13.41 9.30 -0.67
CA LEU A 274 12.54 9.78 0.40
C LEU A 274 13.21 10.90 1.20
N LEU A 275 14.51 10.80 1.48
CA LEU A 275 15.29 11.83 2.17
C LEU A 275 15.51 13.07 1.29
N GLU A 276 15.68 12.90 -0.02
CA GLU A 276 15.71 14.04 -0.95
C GLU A 276 14.35 14.73 -1.03
N TRP A 277 13.26 13.96 -1.09
CA TRP A 277 11.90 14.50 -1.08
C TRP A 277 11.60 15.22 0.21
N SER A 278 12.00 14.67 1.36
CA SER A 278 11.83 15.31 2.67
C SER A 278 12.64 16.60 2.76
N SER A 279 13.88 16.61 2.28
CA SER A 279 14.72 17.81 2.29
C SER A 279 14.11 18.93 1.44
N VAL A 280 13.55 18.62 0.28
CA VAL A 280 12.92 19.63 -0.59
C VAL A 280 11.55 20.06 -0.04
N GLY A 281 10.76 19.10 0.45
CA GLY A 281 9.45 19.37 1.04
C GLY A 281 9.56 20.25 2.29
N ALA A 282 10.44 19.90 3.23
CA ALA A 282 10.64 20.63 4.48
C ALA A 282 11.20 22.05 4.26
N GLN A 283 12.03 22.27 3.24
CA GLN A 283 12.56 23.61 2.93
C GLN A 283 11.49 24.58 2.41
N HIS A 284 10.41 24.07 1.84
CA HIS A 284 9.37 24.87 1.20
C HIS A 284 8.00 24.80 1.91
N ALA A 285 7.86 23.94 2.93
CA ALA A 285 6.68 23.86 3.78
C ALA A 285 6.74 24.93 4.88
N ILE A 286 6.22 26.12 4.59
CA ILE A 286 6.01 27.17 5.58
C ILE A 286 4.92 26.66 6.55
N ASN A 287 5.28 26.39 7.81
CA ASN A 287 4.41 25.93 8.92
C ASN A 287 4.14 24.41 9.08
N GLN A 288 4.98 23.50 8.61
CA GLN A 288 4.89 22.11 9.08
C GLN A 288 5.51 21.96 10.49
N TYR A 289 4.67 21.73 11.50
CA TYR A 289 5.12 21.53 12.89
C TYR A 289 5.65 20.10 13.14
N THR A 290 5.30 19.12 12.31
CA THR A 290 5.66 17.70 12.45
C THR A 290 6.05 17.09 11.11
N LEU A 291 7.10 16.25 11.12
CA LEU A 291 7.49 15.44 9.96
C LEU A 291 6.62 14.18 9.90
N PRO A 292 6.24 13.70 8.70
CA PRO A 292 5.53 12.44 8.57
C PRO A 292 6.34 11.27 9.13
N ALA A 293 5.66 10.31 9.74
CA ALA A 293 6.24 9.02 10.06
C ALA A 293 6.50 8.22 8.77
N LEU A 294 7.56 7.41 8.75
CA LEU A 294 7.89 6.52 7.63
C LEU A 294 7.74 5.07 8.04
N ILE A 295 6.95 4.31 7.29
CA ILE A 295 6.81 2.86 7.39
C ILE A 295 7.36 2.24 6.10
N ILE A 296 8.27 1.28 6.22
CA ILE A 296 8.81 0.54 5.08
C ILE A 296 8.19 -0.86 5.08
N ILE A 297 7.57 -1.22 3.97
CA ILE A 297 6.86 -2.48 3.79
C ILE A 297 7.60 -3.32 2.75
N LEU A 298 8.19 -4.43 3.21
CA LEU A 298 8.80 -5.45 2.38
C LEU A 298 7.73 -6.48 1.99
N ASN A 299 7.11 -6.28 0.84
CA ASN A 299 6.02 -7.12 0.35
C ASN A 299 6.56 -8.28 -0.50
N ASN A 300 6.19 -9.52 -0.17
CA ASN A 300 6.57 -10.70 -0.96
C ASN A 300 8.08 -10.84 -1.21
N SER A 301 8.92 -10.29 -0.33
CA SER A 301 10.35 -10.59 -0.34
C SER A 301 10.54 -11.99 0.25
N GLY A 302 11.25 -12.87 -0.44
CA GLY A 302 11.79 -14.05 0.22
C GLY A 302 12.60 -13.56 1.42
N VAL A 303 12.31 -14.08 2.61
CA VAL A 303 13.10 -13.76 3.80
C VAL A 303 14.41 -14.51 3.65
N GLU A 304 15.40 -13.88 3.01
CA GLU A 304 16.75 -14.45 2.88
C GLU A 304 17.53 -14.38 4.21
N ASN A 305 17.18 -13.40 5.05
CA ASN A 305 17.77 -13.21 6.37
C ASN A 305 16.67 -13.21 7.46
N GLU A 306 16.71 -14.20 8.35
CA GLU A 306 15.77 -14.37 9.46
C GLU A 306 15.76 -13.18 10.43
N ALA A 307 16.83 -12.38 10.47
CA ALA A 307 16.89 -11.15 11.26
C ALA A 307 15.75 -10.18 10.91
N TRP A 308 15.24 -10.19 9.66
CA TRP A 308 14.12 -9.35 9.23
C TRP A 308 12.76 -9.74 9.83
N VAL A 309 12.66 -10.90 10.46
CA VAL A 309 11.44 -11.40 11.13
C VAL A 309 11.64 -11.42 12.65
N SER A 310 12.76 -10.87 13.15
CA SER A 310 13.00 -10.78 14.59
C SER A 310 12.02 -9.83 15.26
N ASP A 311 11.46 -10.23 16.40
CA ASP A 311 10.68 -9.33 17.26
C ASP A 311 11.58 -8.29 17.98
N ASP A 312 12.91 -8.45 17.92
CA ASP A 312 13.86 -7.50 18.51
C ASP A 312 14.11 -6.30 17.58
N ARG A 313 13.60 -5.15 18.02
CA ARG A 313 13.76 -3.86 17.33
C ARG A 313 15.21 -3.46 17.09
N ASN A 314 16.13 -3.82 17.98
CA ASN A 314 17.55 -3.47 17.84
C ASN A 314 18.21 -4.26 16.73
N ILE A 315 17.86 -5.55 16.60
CA ILE A 315 18.35 -6.42 15.52
C ILE A 315 17.86 -5.88 14.18
N LEU A 316 16.56 -5.59 14.07
CA LEU A 316 15.98 -5.01 12.86
C LEU A 316 16.63 -3.67 12.48
N THR A 317 16.82 -2.78 13.46
CA THR A 317 17.45 -1.47 13.23
C THR A 317 18.90 -1.60 12.77
N LYS A 318 19.66 -2.52 13.39
CA LYS A 318 21.05 -2.77 13.01
C LYS A 318 21.14 -3.34 11.61
N GLU A 319 20.31 -4.33 11.28
CA GLU A 319 20.29 -4.98 9.97
C GLU A 319 19.90 -3.99 8.87
N PHE A 320 18.90 -3.15 9.16
CA PHE A 320 18.50 -2.04 8.32
C PHE A 320 19.68 -1.14 7.97
N PHE A 321 20.39 -0.58 8.96
CA PHE A 321 21.51 0.33 8.70
C PHE A 321 22.71 -0.35 8.06
N THR A 322 22.93 -1.64 8.34
CA THR A 322 23.99 -2.43 7.69
C THR A 322 23.69 -2.55 6.20
N THR A 323 22.45 -2.88 5.84
CA THR A 323 22.00 -3.07 4.45
C THR A 323 22.17 -1.83 3.58
N ILE A 324 21.95 -0.63 4.13
CA ILE A 324 22.09 0.63 3.39
C ILE A 324 23.43 1.33 3.57
N SER A 325 24.34 0.76 4.35
CA SER A 325 25.58 1.45 4.72
C SER A 325 26.43 1.81 3.50
N GLU A 326 26.49 0.92 2.50
CA GLU A 326 27.22 1.14 1.25
C GLU A 326 26.58 2.27 0.44
N GLU A 327 25.28 2.21 0.17
CA GLU A 327 24.59 3.24 -0.61
C GLU A 327 24.51 4.61 0.09
N LEU A 328 24.40 4.61 1.43
CA LEU A 328 24.49 5.84 2.22
C LEU A 328 25.88 6.47 2.11
N ASN A 329 26.92 5.64 2.15
CA ASN A 329 28.30 6.12 2.06
C ASN A 329 28.64 6.60 0.67
N ASP A 330 28.12 5.97 -0.38
CA ASP A 330 28.39 6.36 -1.77
C ASP A 330 27.58 7.58 -2.23
N ASN A 331 26.51 7.94 -1.51
CA ASN A 331 25.70 9.10 -1.84
C ASN A 331 26.21 10.39 -1.16
N ASP A 332 26.87 11.25 -1.94
CA ASP A 332 27.42 12.54 -1.45
C ASP A 332 26.36 13.46 -0.83
N SER A 333 25.13 13.49 -1.36
CA SER A 333 24.03 14.30 -0.83
C SER A 333 23.63 13.86 0.58
N LEU A 334 23.53 12.54 0.80
CA LEU A 334 23.21 11.98 2.12
C LEU A 334 24.36 12.15 3.11
N ARG A 335 25.61 11.99 2.66
CA ARG A 335 26.80 12.25 3.49
C ARG A 335 26.79 13.70 3.99
N ASN A 336 26.46 14.65 3.13
CA ASN A 336 26.31 16.06 3.49
C ASN A 336 25.15 16.31 4.46
N LEU A 337 24.01 15.63 4.26
CA LEU A 337 22.87 15.72 5.17
C LEU A 337 23.22 15.18 6.57
N ALA A 338 23.89 14.03 6.62
CA ALA A 338 24.35 13.41 7.86
C ALA A 338 25.37 14.28 8.61
N MET A 339 26.30 14.93 7.89
CA MET A 339 27.22 15.91 8.49
C MET A 339 26.48 17.10 9.11
N LYS A 340 25.51 17.70 8.39
CA LYS A 340 24.68 18.79 8.93
C LYS A 340 23.90 18.39 10.19
N VAL A 341 23.31 17.19 10.21
CA VAL A 341 22.57 16.68 11.38
C VAL A 341 23.51 16.46 12.57
N ARG A 342 24.70 15.90 12.34
CA ARG A 342 25.71 15.70 13.40
C ARG A 342 26.16 17.04 13.99
N GLU A 343 26.37 18.05 13.15
CA GLU A 343 26.80 19.38 13.59
C GLU A 343 25.70 20.11 14.37
N ASN A 344 24.44 20.02 13.94
CA ASN A 344 23.29 20.52 14.70
C ASN A 344 23.11 19.78 16.05
N THR A 345 23.23 18.45 16.06
CA THR A 345 23.11 17.65 17.28
C THR A 345 24.23 17.99 18.28
N ARG A 346 25.43 18.26 17.77
CA ARG A 346 26.57 18.69 18.59
C ARG A 346 26.32 20.08 19.19
N ARG A 347 25.83 21.04 18.41
CA ARG A 347 25.48 22.38 18.91
C ARG A 347 24.41 22.32 20.01
N ILE A 348 23.36 21.53 19.83
CA ILE A 348 22.29 21.37 20.83
C ILE A 348 22.83 20.77 22.14
N ARG A 349 23.85 19.89 22.07
CA ARG A 349 24.51 19.31 23.25
C ARG A 349 25.53 20.23 23.91
N GLU A 350 26.03 21.24 23.19
CA GLU A 350 26.93 22.26 23.74
C GLU A 350 26.16 23.44 24.37
N GLU A 351 24.85 23.56 24.07
CA GLU A 351 23.93 24.57 24.62
C GLU A 351 23.07 24.06 25.80
N GLN A 352 23.21 22.78 26.19
CA GLN A 352 22.67 22.18 27.41
C GLN A 352 23.79 21.89 28.41
#